data_AF-A0A1J3FVG6-F1
#
_entry.id   AF-A0A1J3FVG6-F1
#
_cell.length_a   1.000
_cell.length_b   1.000
_cell.length_c   1.000
_cell.angle_alpha   90.00
_cell.angle_beta   90.00
_cell.angle_gamma   90.00
#
_symmetry.space_group_name_H-M   'P 1'
#
loop_
_entity.id
_entity.type
_entity.pdbx_description
1 polymer ?
#
loop_
_entity_poly.entity_id
_entity_poly.type
_entity_poly.pdbx_seq_one_letter_code
_entity_poly.pdbx_strand_id
1 'polypeptide(L)'
;MVYLIHVQVSRVHCHGQSMGYFDIPVDHVYCQPVILDYLASKSISSEDLVVVSSDVGGVARARAFAKKLSDAPLAIVDKRRHGHNVAEVMNLIADVRGKVAVMVDDMIDTAG
;
A
#
# COMPACT_ATOMS: atom_id res chain seq x y z
N MET A 1 2.29 19.08 -8.33
CA MET A 1 2.28 18.86 -6.87
C MET A 1 1.67 17.49 -6.65
N VAL A 2 2.37 16.56 -5.98
CA VAL A 2 1.85 15.22 -5.66
C VAL A 2 1.41 15.26 -4.22
N TYR A 3 0.16 14.95 -3.94
CA TYR A 3 -0.33 14.79 -2.56
C TYR A 3 -0.15 13.34 -2.16
N LEU A 4 0.69 13.09 -1.15
CA LEU A 4 0.95 11.74 -0.63
C LEU A 4 0.02 11.46 0.55
N ILE A 5 -0.84 10.46 0.41
CA ILE A 5 -1.63 9.90 1.50
C ILE A 5 -1.02 8.55 1.84
N HIS A 6 -0.35 8.48 2.99
CA HIS A 6 0.24 7.23 3.47
C HIS A 6 -0.84 6.42 4.20
N VAL A 7 -1.13 5.24 3.67
CA VAL A 7 -2.14 4.33 4.18
C VAL A 7 -1.43 3.11 4.76
N GLN A 8 -1.49 2.99 6.08
CA GLN A 8 -1.06 1.77 6.76
C GLN A 8 -2.24 0.80 6.86
N VAL A 9 -2.15 -0.32 6.15
CA VAL A 9 -3.04 -1.46 6.37
C VAL A 9 -2.40 -2.31 7.47
N SER A 10 -2.53 -1.85 8.70
CA SER A 10 -2.03 -2.57 9.87
C SER A 10 -2.67 -3.95 9.93
N ARG A 11 -1.89 -4.98 9.60
CA ARG A 11 -2.09 -6.30 10.21
C ARG A 11 -1.49 -6.21 11.61
N VAL A 12 -2.24 -6.63 12.63
CA VAL A 12 -1.58 -7.11 13.85
C VAL A 12 -0.61 -8.19 13.38
N HIS A 13 0.69 -8.01 13.61
CA HIS A 13 1.77 -8.64 12.85
C HIS A 13 1.73 -10.17 12.91
N CYS A 14 0.93 -10.76 12.03
CA CYS A 14 0.79 -12.18 11.77
C CYS A 14 0.83 -12.33 10.25
N HIS A 15 1.91 -12.90 9.72
CA HIS A 15 1.93 -13.36 8.34
C HIS A 15 0.76 -14.34 8.15
N GLY A 16 0.17 -14.45 6.96
CA GLY A 16 -1.02 -15.29 6.73
C GLY A 16 -0.86 -16.76 7.13
N GLN A 17 0.39 -17.23 7.24
CA GLN A 17 0.77 -18.57 7.71
C GLN A 17 0.77 -18.71 9.25
N SER A 18 0.82 -17.60 10.00
CA SER A 18 0.94 -17.59 11.46
C SER A 18 -0.32 -18.06 12.18
N MET A 19 -1.47 -18.08 11.49
CA MET A 19 -2.69 -18.68 12.04
C MET A 19 -2.54 -20.19 12.24
N GLY A 20 -1.66 -20.84 11.48
CA GLY A 20 -1.34 -22.27 11.66
C GLY A 20 -0.45 -22.56 12.88
N TYR A 21 -0.01 -21.53 13.61
CA TYR A 21 0.81 -21.69 14.83
C TYR A 21 -0.01 -21.70 16.12
N PHE A 22 -1.32 -21.40 16.03
CA PHE A 22 -2.20 -21.38 17.20
C PHE A 22 -3.17 -22.56 17.13
N ASP A 23 -3.24 -23.33 18.21
CA ASP A 23 -4.21 -24.42 18.39
C ASP A 23 -5.59 -23.92 18.86
N ILE A 24 -5.78 -22.59 18.95
CA ILE A 24 -7.02 -21.92 19.36
C ILE A 24 -7.57 -21.05 18.22
N PRO A 25 -8.89 -20.83 18.14
CA PRO A 25 -9.46 -19.96 17.12
C PRO A 25 -8.94 -18.52 17.25
N VAL A 26 -8.45 -17.97 16.13
CA VAL A 26 -7.93 -16.61 16.04
C VAL A 26 -8.68 -15.85 14.94
N ASP A 27 -9.20 -14.67 15.26
CA ASP A 27 -9.81 -13.78 14.29
C ASP A 27 -8.77 -12.81 13.69
N HIS A 28 -8.65 -12.81 12.37
CA HIS A 28 -7.75 -11.91 11.65
C HIS A 28 -8.53 -10.74 11.04
N VAL A 29 -8.57 -9.62 11.76
CA VAL A 29 -9.32 -8.42 11.37
C VAL A 29 -8.52 -7.55 10.40
N TYR A 30 -9.18 -7.00 9.38
CA TYR A 30 -8.58 -6.11 8.39
C TYR A 30 -9.08 -4.68 8.55
N CYS A 31 -8.17 -3.71 8.66
CA CYS A 31 -8.51 -2.28 8.70
C CYS A 31 -8.86 -1.68 7.33
N GLN A 32 -8.71 -2.45 6.24
CA GLN A 32 -8.91 -2.00 4.87
C GLN A 32 -10.26 -1.29 4.61
N PRO A 33 -11.42 -1.75 5.13
CA PRO A 33 -12.72 -1.11 4.85
C PRO A 33 -12.80 0.33 5.36
N VAL A 34 -12.32 0.58 6.58
CA VAL A 34 -12.37 1.91 7.22
C VAL A 34 -11.56 2.94 6.42
N ILE A 35 -10.42 2.50 5.87
CA ILE A 35 -9.55 3.35 5.06
C ILE A 35 -10.18 3.64 3.70
N LEU A 36 -10.80 2.64 3.07
CA LEU A 36 -11.54 2.84 1.82
C LEU A 36 -12.68 3.82 2.00
N ASP A 37 -13.45 3.71 3.10
CA ASP A 37 -14.53 4.65 3.43
C ASP A 37 -13.98 6.06 3.66
N TYR A 38 -12.84 6.19 4.35
CA TYR A 38 -12.18 7.49 4.51
C TYR A 38 -11.76 8.11 3.16
N LEU A 39 -11.14 7.34 2.26
CA LEU A 39 -10.74 7.83 0.95
C LEU A 39 -11.95 8.18 0.07
N ALA A 40 -13.01 7.37 0.11
CA ALA A 40 -14.26 7.65 -0.58
C ALA A 40 -14.93 8.94 -0.05
N SER A 41 -14.86 9.19 1.27
CA SER A 41 -15.40 10.42 1.89
C SER A 41 -14.70 11.71 1.44
N LYS A 42 -13.49 11.62 0.88
CA LYS A 42 -12.72 12.78 0.41
C LYS A 42 -13.14 13.27 -0.99
N SER A 43 -14.09 12.60 -1.65
CA SER A 43 -14.59 12.95 -2.99
C SER A 43 -13.49 13.16 -4.03
N ILE A 44 -12.40 12.39 -3.93
CA ILE A 44 -11.30 12.42 -4.91
C ILE A 44 -11.73 11.52 -6.09
N SER A 45 -11.66 12.05 -7.31
CA SER A 45 -11.92 11.25 -8.51
C SER A 45 -10.90 10.10 -8.61
N SER A 46 -11.35 8.92 -9.02
CA SER A 46 -10.47 7.77 -9.25
C SER A 46 -9.44 8.01 -10.36
N GLU A 47 -9.69 8.97 -11.26
CA GLU A 47 -8.77 9.36 -12.33
C GLU A 47 -7.60 10.21 -11.82
N ASP A 48 -7.85 10.99 -10.77
CA ASP A 48 -6.90 11.88 -10.09
C ASP A 48 -6.12 11.16 -8.99
N LEU A 49 -6.41 9.88 -8.75
CA LEU A 49 -5.79 9.08 -7.71
C LEU A 49 -4.90 8.00 -8.33
N VAL A 50 -3.81 7.67 -7.64
CA VAL A 50 -2.94 6.56 -7.99
C VAL A 50 -2.57 5.80 -6.74
N VAL A 51 -2.77 4.47 -6.74
CA VAL A 51 -2.37 3.62 -5.62
C VAL A 51 -0.92 3.22 -5.83
N VAL A 52 -0.08 3.41 -4.83
CA VAL A 52 1.37 3.17 -4.91
C VAL A 52 1.76 2.03 -3.97
N SER A 53 2.39 1.00 -4.52
CA SER A 53 3.05 -0.05 -3.72
C SER A 53 4.46 0.42 -3.35
N SER A 54 4.77 0.42 -2.04
CA SER A 54 6.08 0.86 -1.51
C SER A 54 7.23 -0.09 -1.88
N ASP A 55 6.89 -1.35 -2.18
CA ASP A 55 7.79 -2.41 -2.59
C ASP A 55 7.14 -3.37 -3.60
N VAL A 56 7.92 -4.32 -4.12
CA VAL A 56 7.43 -5.35 -5.05
C VAL A 56 6.59 -6.42 -4.31
N GLY A 57 6.88 -6.68 -3.03
CA GLY A 57 6.16 -7.68 -2.21
C GLY A 57 4.72 -7.27 -1.90
N GLY A 58 4.47 -5.97 -1.73
CA GLY A 58 3.16 -5.37 -1.46
C GLY A 58 2.25 -5.21 -2.69
N VAL A 59 2.74 -5.48 -3.90
CA VAL A 59 2.01 -5.19 -5.16
C VAL A 59 0.66 -5.88 -5.21
N ALA A 60 0.57 -7.13 -4.75
CA ALA A 60 -0.70 -7.86 -4.71
C ALA A 60 -1.74 -7.18 -3.80
N ARG A 61 -1.30 -6.61 -2.67
CA ARG A 61 -2.15 -5.86 -1.73
C ARG A 61 -2.56 -4.52 -2.31
N ALA A 62 -1.61 -3.76 -2.84
CA ALA A 62 -1.87 -2.48 -3.48
C ALA A 62 -2.85 -2.64 -4.65
N ARG A 63 -2.71 -3.71 -5.46
CA ARG A 63 -3.65 -4.03 -6.54
C ARG A 63 -5.05 -4.38 -6.04
N ALA A 64 -5.16 -5.17 -4.97
CA ALA A 64 -6.44 -5.49 -4.35
C ALA A 64 -7.12 -4.24 -3.75
N PHE A 65 -6.32 -3.28 -3.27
CA PHE A 65 -6.81 -1.99 -2.77
C PHE A 65 -7.30 -1.11 -3.93
N ALA A 66 -6.51 -0.97 -5.00
CA ALA A 66 -6.85 -0.22 -6.20
C ALA A 66 -8.16 -0.69 -6.85
N LYS A 67 -8.36 -2.01 -6.95
CA LYS A 67 -9.61 -2.60 -7.48
C LYS A 67 -10.85 -2.17 -6.68
N LYS A 68 -10.73 -2.03 -5.36
CA LYS A 68 -11.86 -1.58 -4.50
C LYS A 68 -12.08 -0.06 -4.57
N LEU A 69 -11.09 0.67 -5.06
CA LEU A 69 -11.13 2.12 -5.23
C LEU A 69 -11.41 2.48 -6.70
N SER A 70 -12.47 1.89 -7.26
CA SER A 70 -12.94 2.12 -8.64
C SER A 70 -11.87 1.86 -9.71
N ASP A 71 -11.13 0.76 -9.58
CA ASP A 71 -10.05 0.37 -10.50
C ASP A 71 -9.00 1.48 -10.73
N ALA A 72 -8.63 2.19 -9.65
CA ALA A 72 -7.61 3.22 -9.69
C ALA A 72 -6.27 2.71 -10.28
N PRO A 73 -5.50 3.56 -10.97
CA PRO A 73 -4.20 3.18 -11.51
C PRO A 73 -3.22 2.77 -10.40
N LEU A 74 -2.38 1.78 -10.70
CA LEU A 74 -1.38 1.24 -9.80
C LEU A 74 0.01 1.70 -10.23
N ALA A 75 0.77 2.26 -9.29
CA ALA A 75 2.19 2.51 -9.41
C ALA A 75 2.98 1.61 -8.46
N ILE A 76 4.19 1.24 -8.86
CA ILE A 76 5.05 0.33 -8.09
C ILE A 76 6.41 0.99 -7.91
N VAL A 77 6.89 1.00 -6.68
CA VAL A 77 8.25 1.41 -6.34
C VAL A 77 9.14 0.18 -6.30
N ASP A 78 10.04 0.05 -7.29
CA ASP A 78 11.11 -0.95 -7.28
C ASP A 78 12.33 -0.34 -6.57
N LYS A 79 12.50 -0.71 -5.29
CA LYS A 79 13.69 -0.38 -4.49
C LYS A 79 14.69 -1.52 -4.61
N ARG A 80 15.71 -1.37 -5.45
CA ARG A 80 16.83 -2.35 -5.49
C ARG A 80 17.91 -1.93 -4.50
N ARG A 81 18.09 -2.71 -3.43
CA ARG A 81 19.22 -2.55 -2.51
C ARG A 81 20.43 -3.32 -3.05
N HIS A 82 21.39 -2.62 -3.64
CA HIS A 82 22.64 -3.23 -4.14
C HIS A 82 23.74 -3.34 -3.06
N GLY A 83 23.52 -2.85 -1.84
CA GLY A 83 24.43 -3.00 -0.70
C GLY A 83 23.96 -2.21 0.53
N HIS A 84 24.65 -2.40 1.67
CA HIS A 84 24.47 -1.54 2.84
C HIS A 84 24.99 -0.13 2.51
N ASN A 85 24.14 0.89 2.68
CA ASN A 85 24.41 2.33 2.49
C ASN A 85 24.46 2.89 1.06
N VAL A 86 24.02 2.17 0.02
CA VAL A 86 23.80 2.77 -1.31
C VAL A 86 22.41 2.38 -1.82
N ALA A 87 21.40 3.13 -1.40
CA ALA A 87 20.02 2.97 -1.83
C ALA A 87 19.72 3.97 -2.95
N GLU A 88 20.31 3.76 -4.13
CA GLU A 88 20.14 4.68 -5.26
C GLU A 88 19.72 3.98 -6.55
N VAL A 89 18.62 3.21 -6.51
CA VAL A 89 17.73 3.11 -7.69
C VAL A 89 16.29 2.93 -7.19
N MET A 90 15.51 4.01 -7.26
CA MET A 90 14.05 4.01 -7.03
C MET A 90 13.38 4.08 -8.41
N ASN A 91 13.12 2.93 -9.03
CA ASN A 91 12.39 2.92 -10.29
C ASN A 91 10.90 2.97 -9.98
N LEU A 92 10.23 4.04 -10.41
CA LEU A 92 8.79 4.18 -10.28
C LEU A 92 8.14 3.74 -11.60
N ILE A 93 7.33 2.70 -11.52
CA ILE A 93 6.59 2.15 -12.65
C ILE A 93 5.19 2.76 -12.61
N ALA A 94 4.77 3.41 -13.71
CA ALA A 94 3.54 4.19 -13.94
C ALA A 94 3.65 5.71 -13.76
N ASP A 95 2.70 6.46 -14.31
CA ASP A 95 2.64 7.92 -14.20
C ASP A 95 1.83 8.35 -12.97
N VAL A 96 2.47 9.14 -12.12
CA VAL A 96 1.93 9.68 -10.87
C VAL A 96 1.86 11.20 -10.89
N ARG A 97 2.29 11.87 -11.97
CA ARG A 97 2.35 13.33 -12.02
C ARG A 97 0.95 13.94 -11.99
N GLY A 98 0.75 14.91 -11.10
CA GLY A 98 -0.52 15.61 -10.96
C GLY A 98 -1.62 14.81 -10.26
N LYS A 99 -1.30 13.60 -9.77
CA LYS A 99 -2.25 12.72 -9.07
C LYS A 99 -2.01 12.72 -7.55
N VAL A 100 -3.04 12.33 -6.82
CA VAL A 100 -2.99 11.98 -5.40
C VAL A 100 -2.45 10.56 -5.27
N ALA A 101 -1.26 10.42 -4.70
CA ALA A 101 -0.62 9.15 -4.47
C ALA A 101 -1.08 8.54 -3.14
N VAL A 102 -1.77 7.41 -3.18
CA VAL A 102 -2.15 6.62 -2.01
C VAL A 102 -1.16 5.49 -1.84
N MET A 103 -0.22 5.65 -0.93
CA MET A 103 0.82 4.65 -0.69
C MET A 103 0.31 3.60 0.29
N VAL A 104 0.28 2.34 -0.13
CA VAL A 104 -0.27 1.23 0.66
C VAL A 104 0.86 0.36 1.17
N ASP A 105 0.97 0.27 2.49
CA ASP A 105 1.94 -0.59 3.17
C ASP A 105 1.29 -1.40 4.30
N ASP A 106 1.86 -2.54 4.70
CA ASP A 106 1.37 -3.33 5.84
C ASP A 106 1.89 -2.83 7.19
N MET A 107 3.07 -2.22 7.20
CA MET A 107 3.68 -1.63 8.39
C MET A 107 4.56 -0.45 8.01
N ILE A 108 4.50 0.62 8.81
CA ILE A 108 5.49 1.69 8.78
C ILE A 108 6.40 1.48 9.98
N ASP A 109 7.64 1.06 9.74
CA ASP A 109 8.63 0.84 10.80
C ASP A 109 9.40 2.14 11.11
N THR A 110 10.16 2.66 10.14
CA THR A 110 11.03 3.84 10.31
C THR A 110 10.59 5.08 9.52
N ALA A 111 9.54 4.96 8.70
CA ALA A 111 8.99 6.04 7.85
C ALA A 111 10.00 6.72 6.89
N GLY A 112 11.10 6.04 6.55
CA GLY A 112 12.15 6.53 5.63
C GLY A 112 11.88 6.32 4.14
#